data_AF-A0A1C2E8P0-F1
#
_entry.id   AF-A0A1C2E8P0-F1
#
_cell.length_a   1.000
_cell.length_b   1.000
_cell.length_c   1.000
_cell.angle_alpha   90.00
_cell.angle_beta   90.00
_cell.angle_gamma   90.00
#
_symmetry.space_group_name_H-M   'P 1'
#
loop_
_entity.id
_entity.type
_entity.pdbx_description
1 polymer ?
#
loop_
_entity_poly.entity_id
_entity_poly.type
_entity_poly.pdbx_seq_one_letter_code
_entity_poly.pdbx_strand_id
1 'polypeptide(L)' 'MAFHYRALTIDQLLNDPMTLAVMQADHVDPAALKAMLVRTAARLRAADQDTPLPGIDAAFLPADPVPDLRKAV' A
#
# COMPACT_ATOMS: atom_id res chain seq x y z
N MET A 1 -18.01 -9.87 13.61
CA MET A 1 -17.61 -8.45 13.69
C MET A 1 -16.82 -8.13 12.41
N ALA A 2 -17.28 -7.20 11.59
CA ALA A 2 -16.58 -6.80 10.37
C ALA A 2 -15.62 -5.65 10.70
N PHE A 3 -14.31 -5.89 10.56
CA PHE A 3 -13.31 -4.85 10.70
C PHE A 3 -13.35 -3.97 9.44
N HIS A 4 -14.03 -2.82 9.55
CA HIS A 4 -14.00 -1.79 8.52
C HIS A 4 -12.61 -1.15 8.52
N TYR A 5 -11.66 -1.75 7.78
CA TYR A 5 -10.38 -1.12 7.47
C TYR A 5 -10.65 0.05 6.51
N ARG A 6 -11.06 1.19 7.06
CA ARG A 6 -10.77 2.48 6.46
C ARG A 6 -9.26 2.49 6.21
N ALA A 7 -8.80 2.94 5.04
CA ALA A 7 -7.38 2.94 4.72
C ALA A 7 -6.61 3.81 5.74
N LEU A 8 -6.16 3.19 6.84
CA LEU A 8 -5.41 3.82 7.90
C LEU A 8 -3.98 4.01 7.39
N THR A 9 -3.39 5.17 7.70
CA THR A 9 -1.96 5.35 7.46
C THR A 9 -1.17 4.36 8.32
N ILE A 10 0.08 4.05 7.93
CA ILE A 10 0.95 3.18 8.73
C ILE A 10 1.06 3.69 10.16
N ASP A 11 1.13 5.01 10.34
CA ASP A 11 1.12 5.63 11.68
C ASP A 11 -0.15 5.33 12.46
N GLN A 12 -1.32 5.42 11.84
CA GLN A 12 -2.58 5.13 12.51
C GLN A 12 -2.72 3.64 12.86
N LEU A 13 -2.21 2.75 12.01
CA LEU A 13 -2.21 1.31 12.28
C LEU A 13 -1.27 0.97 13.44
N LEU A 14 -0.05 1.51 13.47
CA LEU A 14 0.92 1.21 14.52
C LEU A 14 0.59 1.86 15.87
N ASN A 15 -0.32 2.84 15.90
CA ASN A 15 -0.84 3.43 17.13
C ASN A 15 -2.22 2.88 17.53
N ASP A 16 -2.79 1.95 16.74
CA ASP A 16 -4.07 1.35 17.06
C ASP A 16 -3.92 0.42 18.29
N PRO A 17 -4.79 0.53 19.31
CA PRO A 17 -4.67 -0.24 20.55
C PRO A 17 -4.71 -1.76 20.34
N MET A 18 -5.52 -2.24 19.40
CA MET A 18 -5.60 -3.67 19.10
C MET A 18 -4.30 -4.14 18.43
N THR A 19 -3.79 -3.34 17.49
CA THR A 19 -2.54 -3.62 16.80
C THR A 19 -1.36 -3.65 17.79
N LEU A 20 -1.28 -2.69 18.71
CA LEU A 20 -0.26 -2.68 19.76
C LEU A 20 -0.33 -3.91 20.66
N ALA A 21 -1.53 -4.34 21.04
CA ALA A 21 -1.71 -5.55 21.87
C ALA A 21 -1.21 -6.81 21.15
N VAL A 22 -1.49 -6.94 19.84
CA VAL A 22 -0.99 -8.05 19.02
C VAL A 22 0.53 -7.99 18.89
N MET A 23 1.08 -6.82 18.59
CA MET A 23 2.53 -6.63 18.48
C MET A 23 3.24 -6.95 19.79
N GLN A 24 2.67 -6.57 20.93
CA GLN A 24 3.22 -6.91 22.23
C GLN A 24 3.21 -8.42 22.49
N ALA A 25 2.12 -9.12 22.14
CA ALA A 25 2.04 -10.57 22.26
C ALA A 25 3.12 -11.27 21.42
N ASP A 26 3.41 -10.72 20.24
CA ASP A 26 4.42 -11.23 19.30
C ASP A 26 5.84 -10.67 19.55
N HIS A 27 6.04 -9.90 20.64
CA HIS A 27 7.32 -9.25 20.98
C HIS A 27 7.90 -8.35 19.87
N VAL A 28 7.02 -7.70 19.10
CA VAL A 28 7.38 -6.79 18.02
C VAL A 28 7.41 -5.35 18.55
N ASP A 29 8.55 -4.67 18.37
CA ASP A 29 8.66 -3.23 18.64
C ASP A 29 8.03 -2.40 17.49
N PRO A 30 7.00 -1.57 17.77
CA PRO A 30 6.39 -0.69 16.77
C PRO A 30 7.35 0.30 16.13
N ALA A 31 8.33 0.81 16.88
CA ALA A 31 9.29 1.78 16.35
C ALA A 31 10.24 1.11 15.35
N ALA A 32 10.77 -0.07 15.70
CA ALA A 32 11.58 -0.88 14.78
C ALA A 32 10.81 -1.27 13.51
N LEU A 33 9.55 -1.71 13.64
CA LEU A 33 8.72 -2.07 12.49
C LEU A 33 8.51 -0.87 11.56
N LYS A 34 8.17 0.30 12.12
CA LYS A 34 8.02 1.54 11.34
C LYS A 34 9.29 1.89 10.59
N ALA A 35 10.45 1.85 11.26
CA ALA A 35 11.74 2.15 10.64
C ALA A 35 12.06 1.20 9.48
N MET A 36 11.79 -0.10 9.65
CA MET A 36 11.96 -1.11 8.61
C MET A 36 11.06 -0.84 7.40
N LEU A 37 9.78 -0.50 7.61
CA LEU A 37 8.84 -0.18 6.54
C LEU A 37 9.26 1.08 5.77
N VAL A 38 9.65 2.14 6.48
CA VAL A 38 10.12 3.39 5.87
C VAL A 38 11.37 3.14 5.02
N ARG A 39 12.35 2.40 5.55
CA ARG A 39 13.57 2.05 4.82
C ARG A 39 13.27 1.23 3.57
N THR A 40 12.38 0.24 3.68
CA THR A 40 11.97 -0.60 2.54
C THR A 40 11.27 0.23 1.47
N ALA A 41 10.33 1.09 1.86
CA ALA A 41 9.64 1.99 0.94
C ALA A 41 10.59 2.97 0.24
N ALA A 42 11.63 3.45 0.92
CA ALA A 42 12.66 4.29 0.31
C ALA A 42 13.49 3.51 -0.72
N ARG A 43 13.86 2.26 -0.41
CA ARG A 43 14.58 1.38 -1.35
C ARG A 43 13.77 1.05 -2.59
N LEU A 44 12.48 0.75 -2.43
CA LEU A 44 11.59 0.47 -3.56
C LEU A 44 11.45 1.68 -4.47
N ARG A 45 11.30 2.90 -3.91
CA ARG A 45 11.26 4.14 -4.68
C ARG A 45 12.56 4.40 -5.44
N ALA A 46 13.71 4.11 -4.85
CA ALA A 46 14.99 4.23 -5.55
C ALA A 46 15.12 3.22 -6.70
N ALA A 47 14.74 1.95 -6.46
CA ALA A 47 14.76 0.92 -7.50
C ALA A 47 13.81 1.22 -8.68
N ASP A 48 12.68 1.87 -8.42
CA ASP A 48 11.74 2.32 -9.44
C ASP A 48 12.30 3.48 -10.29
N GLN A 49 13.16 4.33 -9.70
CA GLN A 49 13.86 5.40 -10.42
C GLN A 49 15.05 4.89 -11.25
N ASP A 50 15.72 3.84 -10.78
CA ASP A 50 16.88 3.23 -11.46
C ASP A 50 16.48 2.20 -12.52
N THR A 51 15.18 1.90 -12.65
CA THR A 51 14.67 1.09 -13.77
C THR A 51 14.15 2.05 -14.84
N PRO A 52 14.92 2.36 -15.90
CA PRO A 52 14.31 2.83 -17.13
C PRO A 52 13.49 1.63 -17.62
N LEU A 53 12.19 1.61 -17.28
CA LEU A 53 11.27 0.73 -17.97
C LEU A 53 11.52 0.97 -19.47
N PRO A 54 11.94 -0.05 -20.26
CA PRO A 54 11.86 0.10 -21.70
C PRO A 54 10.39 0.40 -21.93
N GLY A 55 10.13 1.58 -22.52
CA GLY A 55 8.79 2.16 -22.58
C GLY A 55 7.77 1.06 -22.83
N ILE A 56 6.81 0.95 -21.91
CA ILE A 56 5.62 0.14 -22.18
C ILE A 56 5.06 0.77 -23.44
N ASP A 57 5.31 0.13 -24.58
CA ASP A 57 4.84 0.60 -25.86
C ASP A 57 3.34 0.81 -25.68
N ALA A 58 2.87 2.05 -25.83
CA ALA A 58 1.46 2.40 -25.68
C ALA A 58 0.55 1.58 -26.64
N ALA A 59 1.16 0.81 -27.55
CA ALA A 59 0.53 -0.21 -28.38
C ALA A 59 -0.02 -1.43 -27.61
N PHE A 60 0.39 -1.68 -26.36
CA PHE A 60 -0.08 -2.83 -25.57
C PHE A 60 -1.28 -2.55 -24.66
N LEU A 61 -1.76 -1.31 -24.63
CA LEU A 61 -3.07 -1.02 -24.05
C LEU A 61 -4.13 -1.28 -25.13
N PRO A 62 -5.01 -2.29 -24.99
CA PRO A 62 -6.18 -2.38 -25.85
C PRO A 62 -6.98 -1.09 -25.69
N ALA A 63 -7.20 -0.39 -26.80
CA ALA A 63 -7.91 0.87 -26.89
C ALA A 63 -9.42 0.69 -26.74
N ASP A 64 -9.85 0.00 -25.68
CA ASP A 64 -11.26 -0.11 -25.35
C ASP A 64 -11.57 0.78 -24.13
N PRO A 65 -12.30 1.89 -24.32
CA PRO A 65 -12.91 2.58 -23.20
C PRO A 65 -14.00 1.66 -22.65
N VAL A 66 -13.82 1.19 -21.40
CA VAL A 66 -14.86 0.51 -20.63
C VAL A 66 -16.14 1.36 -20.73
N PRO A 67 -17.22 0.90 -21.37
CA PRO A 67 -18.42 1.70 -21.49
C PRO A 67 -19.01 1.89 -20.09
N ASP A 68 -19.17 3.17 -19.75
CA ASP A 68 -19.79 3.69 -18.55
C ASP A 68 -21.16 3.04 -18.32
N LEU A 69 -21.23 2.06 -17.42
CA LEU A 69 -22.48 1.46 -16.97
C LEU A 69 -23.16 2.37 -15.94
N ARG A 70 -23.44 3.61 -16.35
CA ARG A 70 -24.32 4.54 -15.63
C ARG A 70 -25.42 5.05 -16.54
N LYS A 71 -26.42 4.21 -16.77
CA LYS A 71 -27.81 4.64 -16.81
C LYS A 71 -28.72 3.52 -16.30
N ALA A 72 -29.03 3.64 -15.01
CA ALA A 72 -30.36 3.33 -14.54
C ALA A 72 -31.28 4.51 -14.90
N VAL A 73 -32.58 4.20 -15.03
CA VAL A 73 -33.74 5.02 -15.46
C VAL A 73 -34.08 4.88 -16.93
#